data_AF-A0A9X9HZE7-F1
#
_entry.id   AF-A0A9X9HZE7-F1
#
_cell.length_a   1.000
_cell.length_b   1.000
_cell.length_c   1.000
_cell.angle_alpha   90.00
_cell.angle_beta   90.00
_cell.angle_gamma   90.00
#
_symmetry.space_group_name_H-M   'P 1'
#
loop_
_entity.id
_entity.type
_entity.pdbx_description
1 polymer ?
#
loop_
_entity_poly.entity_id
_entity_poly.type
_entity_poly.pdbx_seq_one_letter_code
_entity_poly.pdbx_strand_id
1 'polypeptide(L)'
;METTSYFSELANFLLNGMGTNLFQKSNNMISGIAPVFQIGFGIYILLVAFDYYKRGVDENVVDLGKRMIGWLLIIAFAFNSSQYQKLANIMWMLPENLSGLLGTSTYTASALDTQSNNILKMMENIFAYAASLDMLQVSDKLMLYIGGTVAVILAYLFFLITFAYYLIAKLSLAMVIVIGPMFIGSMLFPATRQWGMNWIGQILNYSVTVVFYVILGALQNDFSRTN
;
A
#
# COMPACT_ATOMS: atom_id res chain seq x y z
N MET A 1 4.21 -11.68 -30.93
CA MET A 1 4.88 -10.52 -30.31
C MET A 1 5.27 -10.92 -28.89
N GLU A 2 6.51 -10.63 -28.47
CA GLU A 2 6.96 -10.91 -27.11
C GLU A 2 6.12 -10.10 -26.12
N THR A 3 5.55 -10.78 -25.12
CA THR A 3 4.85 -10.12 -24.01
C THR A 3 5.86 -9.27 -23.27
N THR A 4 5.77 -7.94 -23.40
CA THR A 4 6.68 -7.02 -22.74
C THR A 4 6.48 -7.12 -21.23
N SER A 5 7.51 -7.56 -20.49
CA SER A 5 7.52 -7.67 -19.02
C SER A 5 7.85 -6.33 -18.33
N TYR A 6 7.80 -5.22 -19.08
CA TYR A 6 8.38 -3.95 -18.66
C TYR A 6 7.68 -3.33 -17.44
N PHE A 7 6.35 -3.38 -17.38
CA PHE A 7 5.60 -2.72 -16.29
C PHE A 7 5.71 -3.51 -15.00
N SER A 8 5.71 -4.85 -15.08
CA SER A 8 5.99 -5.69 -13.92
C SER A 8 7.41 -5.49 -13.40
N GLU A 9 8.41 -5.44 -14.28
CA GLU A 9 9.81 -5.21 -13.92
C GLU A 9 10.00 -3.83 -13.29
N LEU A 10 9.42 -2.78 -13.87
CA LEU A 10 9.48 -1.43 -13.33
C LEU A 10 8.81 -1.35 -11.95
N ALA A 11 7.63 -1.95 -11.80
CA ALA A 11 6.95 -2.02 -10.52
C ALA A 11 7.79 -2.77 -9.48
N ASN A 12 8.34 -3.93 -9.85
CA ASN A 12 9.19 -4.74 -8.98
C ASN A 12 10.49 -4.01 -8.62
N PHE A 13 11.13 -3.31 -9.54
CA PHE A 13 12.33 -2.53 -9.28
C PHE A 13 12.08 -1.46 -8.23
N LEU A 14 11.01 -0.68 -8.38
CA LEU A 14 10.66 0.39 -7.45
C LEU A 14 10.19 -0.17 -6.09
N LEU A 15 9.34 -1.19 -6.11
CA LEU A 15 8.74 -1.75 -4.89
C LEU A 15 9.72 -2.63 -4.10
N ASN A 16 10.53 -3.45 -4.76
CA ASN A 16 11.56 -4.27 -4.08
C ASN A 16 12.73 -3.43 -3.63
N GLY A 17 13.10 -2.40 -4.41
CA GLY A 17 14.06 -1.38 -3.99
C GLY A 17 13.63 -0.68 -2.70
N MET A 18 12.32 -0.55 -2.44
CA MET A 18 11.82 -0.13 -1.13
C MET A 18 11.75 -1.27 -0.13
N GLY A 19 11.17 -2.45 -0.44
CA GLY A 19 10.82 -3.51 0.51
C GLY A 19 11.97 -4.08 1.36
N THR A 20 13.08 -4.50 0.77
CA THR A 20 14.25 -4.99 1.53
C THR A 20 14.92 -3.87 2.33
N ASN A 21 14.95 -2.67 1.75
CA ASN A 21 15.42 -1.46 2.41
C ASN A 21 14.44 -0.96 3.49
N LEU A 22 13.16 -1.33 3.43
CA LEU A 22 12.09 -0.85 4.31
C LEU A 22 12.31 -1.38 5.72
N PHE A 23 12.60 -2.68 5.82
CA PHE A 23 12.88 -3.34 7.10
C PHE A 23 14.18 -2.84 7.71
N GLN A 24 15.23 -2.64 6.91
CA GLN A 24 16.48 -2.02 7.39
C GLN A 24 16.27 -0.56 7.83
N LYS A 25 15.55 0.25 7.06
CA LYS A 25 15.23 1.64 7.41
C LYS A 25 14.39 1.72 8.68
N SER A 26 13.44 0.80 8.86
CA SER A 26 12.63 0.69 10.08
C SER A 26 13.49 0.30 11.29
N ASN A 27 14.45 -0.61 11.13
CA ASN A 27 15.39 -0.96 12.19
C ASN A 27 16.25 0.25 12.60
N ASN A 28 16.80 0.98 11.62
CA ASN A 28 17.57 2.20 11.87
C ASN A 28 16.72 3.26 12.58
N MET A 29 15.45 3.39 12.18
CA MET A 29 14.48 4.27 12.85
C MET A 29 14.32 3.87 14.32
N ILE A 30 14.06 2.58 14.60
CA ILE A 30 13.94 2.06 15.97
C ILE A 30 15.18 2.40 16.79
N SER A 31 16.37 2.09 16.28
CA SER A 31 17.63 2.37 16.99
C SER A 31 17.83 3.86 17.28
N GLY A 32 17.40 4.75 16.37
CA GLY A 32 17.49 6.19 16.56
C GLY A 32 16.50 6.75 17.59
N ILE A 33 15.25 6.28 17.59
CA ILE A 33 14.19 6.83 18.46
C ILE A 33 14.12 6.17 19.84
N ALA A 34 14.56 4.91 19.97
CA ALA A 34 14.41 4.15 21.21
C ALA A 34 14.97 4.86 22.46
N PRO A 35 16.16 5.49 22.43
CA PRO A 35 16.69 6.20 23.60
C PRO A 35 15.78 7.35 24.06
N VAL A 36 15.20 8.10 23.13
CA VAL A 36 14.30 9.23 23.43
C VAL A 36 13.03 8.73 24.11
N PHE A 37 12.43 7.67 23.57
CA PHE A 37 11.25 7.06 24.15
C PHE A 37 11.52 6.41 25.51
N GLN A 38 12.69 5.79 25.70
CA GLN A 38 13.11 5.23 26.99
C GLN A 38 13.20 6.31 28.08
N ILE A 39 13.86 7.44 27.80
CA ILE A 39 13.97 8.56 28.74
C ILE A 39 12.59 9.15 29.04
N GLY A 40 11.81 9.46 28.01
CA GLY A 40 10.47 10.03 28.16
C GLY A 40 9.53 9.10 28.94
N PHE A 41 9.59 7.80 28.66
CA PHE A 41 8.79 6.79 29.36
C PHE A 41 9.25 6.60 30.81
N GLY A 42 10.55 6.67 31.09
CA GLY A 42 11.07 6.67 32.46
C GLY A 42 10.52 7.83 33.29
N ILE A 43 10.53 9.05 32.74
CA ILE A 43 9.92 10.23 33.38
C ILE A 43 8.41 10.00 33.60
N TYR A 44 7.72 9.47 32.59
CA TYR A 44 6.29 9.19 32.70
C TYR A 44 5.96 8.18 33.81
N ILE A 45 6.73 7.10 33.95
CA ILE A 45 6.57 6.14 35.05
C ILE A 45 6.74 6.83 36.41
N LEU A 46 7.74 7.72 36.56
CA LEU A 46 7.94 8.45 37.82
C LEU A 46 6.73 9.32 38.17
N LEU A 47 6.14 10.02 37.19
CA LEU A 47 4.93 10.81 37.38
C LEU A 47 3.74 9.94 37.78
N VAL A 48 3.57 8.78 37.13
CA VAL A 48 2.52 7.83 37.47
C VAL A 48 2.72 7.28 38.88
N ALA A 49 3.94 6.88 39.25
CA ALA A 49 4.27 6.39 40.59
C ALA A 49 3.99 7.45 41.67
N PHE A 50 4.26 8.72 41.39
CA PHE A 50 3.95 9.83 42.29
C PHE A 50 2.44 10.07 42.46
N ASP A 51 1.66 9.94 41.39
CA ASP A 51 0.19 10.00 41.45
C ASP A 51 -0.40 8.85 42.28
N TYR A 52 0.16 7.64 42.15
CA TYR A 52 -0.23 6.47 42.94
C TYR A 52 0.11 6.60 44.41
N TYR A 53 1.29 7.14 44.76
CA TYR A 53 1.69 7.38 46.15
C TYR A 53 0.70 8.28 46.90
N LYS A 54 0.05 9.21 46.19
CA LYS A 54 -0.94 10.14 46.78
C LYS A 54 -2.34 9.56 46.96
N ARG A 55 -2.69 8.42 46.34
CA ARG A 55 -4.09 7.95 46.21
C ARG A 55 -4.49 6.72 47.05
N GLY A 56 -3.61 6.16 47.89
CA GLY A 56 -3.89 4.96 48.72
C GLY A 56 -3.76 3.63 47.94
N VAL A 57 -3.44 2.50 48.57
CA VAL A 57 -2.81 1.35 47.86
C VAL A 57 -3.79 0.38 47.17
N ASP A 58 -5.00 0.17 47.70
CA ASP A 58 -5.75 -1.07 47.41
C ASP A 58 -6.40 -1.18 46.02
N GLU A 59 -7.03 -0.11 45.48
CA GLU A 59 -7.60 -0.14 44.12
C GLU A 59 -6.57 0.12 43.01
N ASN A 60 -5.37 0.52 43.41
CA ASN A 60 -4.41 1.18 42.56
C ASN A 60 -3.43 0.23 41.87
N VAL A 61 -3.13 -0.92 42.49
CA VAL A 61 -2.18 -1.91 41.94
C VAL A 61 -2.75 -2.64 40.72
N VAL A 62 -4.06 -2.91 40.71
CA VAL A 62 -4.72 -3.60 39.58
C VAL A 62 -4.80 -2.70 38.34
N ASP A 63 -5.11 -1.42 38.50
CA ASP A 63 -5.11 -0.45 37.38
C ASP A 63 -3.68 -0.26 36.84
N LEU A 64 -2.68 -0.16 37.73
CA LEU A 64 -1.28 -0.08 37.31
C LEU A 64 -0.86 -1.33 36.51
N GLY A 65 -1.24 -2.52 36.96
CA GLY A 65 -0.94 -3.78 36.26
C GLY A 65 -1.53 -3.81 34.85
N LYS A 66 -2.79 -3.38 34.67
CA LYS A 66 -3.42 -3.28 33.34
C LYS A 66 -2.67 -2.30 32.43
N ARG A 67 -2.25 -1.15 32.96
CA ARG A 67 -1.46 -0.15 32.21
C ARG A 67 -0.09 -0.70 31.81
N MET A 68 0.57 -1.43 32.71
CA MET A 68 1.87 -2.06 32.44
C MET A 68 1.78 -3.07 31.29
N ILE A 69 0.75 -3.90 31.25
CA ILE A 69 0.53 -4.84 30.13
C ILE A 69 0.41 -4.07 28.81
N GLY A 70 -0.38 -2.99 28.79
CA GLY A 70 -0.51 -2.13 27.62
C GLY A 70 0.83 -1.54 27.17
N TRP A 71 1.63 -1.02 28.10
CA TRP A 71 2.96 -0.49 27.78
C TRP A 71 3.92 -1.56 27.26
N LEU A 72 3.94 -2.75 27.86
CA LEU A 72 4.78 -3.86 27.42
C LEU A 72 4.45 -4.28 25.99
N LEU A 73 3.16 -4.35 25.64
CA LEU A 73 2.74 -4.65 24.26
C LEU A 73 3.21 -3.56 23.30
N ILE A 74 3.00 -2.29 23.63
CA ILE A 74 3.43 -1.16 22.78
C ILE A 74 4.95 -1.19 22.59
N ILE A 75 5.73 -1.41 23.64
CA ILE A 75 7.20 -1.51 23.57
C ILE A 75 7.62 -2.71 22.71
N ALA A 76 6.98 -3.86 22.89
CA ALA A 76 7.26 -5.06 22.12
C ALA A 76 7.01 -4.84 20.63
N PHE A 77 5.93 -4.15 20.24
CA PHE A 77 5.68 -3.88 18.82
C PHE A 77 6.50 -2.70 18.26
N ALA A 78 6.72 -1.64 19.03
CA ALA A 78 7.43 -0.45 18.54
C ALA A 78 8.95 -0.65 18.47
N PHE A 79 9.56 -1.23 19.51
CA PHE A 79 11.01 -1.18 19.69
C PHE A 79 11.72 -2.54 19.58
N ASN A 80 10.98 -3.64 19.40
CA ASN A 80 11.58 -4.91 19.00
C ASN A 80 11.61 -5.02 17.48
N SER A 81 12.79 -5.00 16.88
CA SER A 81 12.96 -5.03 15.43
C SER A 81 12.34 -6.27 14.77
N SER A 82 12.43 -7.45 15.41
CA SER A 82 11.85 -8.69 14.87
C SER A 82 10.31 -8.65 14.89
N GLN A 83 9.71 -8.17 15.97
CA GLN A 83 8.25 -8.05 16.06
C GLN A 83 7.73 -6.94 15.15
N TYR A 84 8.43 -5.80 15.07
CA TYR A 84 8.05 -4.74 14.17
C TYR A 84 8.13 -5.18 12.71
N GLN A 85 9.15 -5.94 12.31
CA GLN A 85 9.24 -6.49 10.96
C GLN A 85 8.05 -7.38 10.60
N LYS A 86 7.58 -8.22 11.52
CA LYS A 86 6.36 -9.01 11.30
C LYS A 86 5.14 -8.11 11.11
N LEU A 87 4.97 -7.10 11.96
CA LEU A 87 3.88 -6.14 11.85
C LEU A 87 3.95 -5.35 10.52
N ALA A 88 5.13 -4.87 10.15
CA ALA A 88 5.40 -4.18 8.90
C ALA A 88 5.06 -5.04 7.68
N ASN A 89 5.39 -6.33 7.71
CA ASN A 89 5.05 -7.27 6.64
C ASN A 89 3.52 -7.46 6.52
N ILE A 90 2.81 -7.61 7.64
CA ILE A 90 1.34 -7.69 7.66
C ILE A 90 0.72 -6.43 7.04
N MET A 91 1.20 -5.25 7.44
CA MET A 91 0.71 -3.97 6.90
C MET A 91 1.06 -3.78 5.42
N TRP A 92 2.22 -4.28 4.98
CA TRP A 92 2.64 -4.23 3.59
C TRP A 92 1.78 -5.12 2.69
N MET A 93 1.38 -6.31 3.15
CA MET A 93 0.53 -7.25 2.41
C MET A 93 -0.97 -6.97 2.54
N LEU A 94 -1.35 -5.99 3.37
CA LEU A 94 -2.75 -5.66 3.63
C LEU A 94 -3.54 -5.31 2.36
N PRO A 95 -3.04 -4.48 1.41
CA PRO A 95 -3.77 -4.16 0.19
C PRO A 95 -4.06 -5.39 -0.67
N GLU A 96 -3.10 -6.32 -0.79
CA GLU A 96 -3.25 -7.55 -1.56
C GLU A 96 -4.28 -8.47 -0.93
N ASN A 97 -4.24 -8.62 0.39
CA ASN A 97 -5.20 -9.43 1.14
C ASN A 97 -6.62 -8.87 0.98
N LEU A 98 -6.79 -7.53 1.06
CA LEU A 98 -8.07 -6.87 0.83
C LEU A 98 -8.56 -7.06 -0.62
N SER A 99 -7.68 -6.93 -1.60
CA SER A 99 -8.01 -7.14 -3.01
C SER A 99 -8.49 -8.57 -3.27
N GLY A 100 -7.82 -9.56 -2.65
CA GLY A 100 -8.23 -10.97 -2.75
C GLY A 100 -9.62 -11.25 -2.18
N LEU A 101 -10.02 -10.57 -1.11
CA LEU A 101 -11.37 -10.71 -0.52
C LEU A 101 -12.47 -10.14 -1.42
N LEU A 102 -12.17 -9.12 -2.23
CA LEU A 102 -13.13 -8.50 -3.13
C LEU A 102 -13.31 -9.27 -4.45
N GLY A 103 -12.67 -10.44 -4.60
CA GLY A 103 -12.72 -11.24 -5.82
C GLY A 103 -12.03 -10.58 -7.01
N THR A 104 -11.40 -9.42 -6.82
CA THR A 104 -10.56 -8.79 -7.82
C THR A 104 -9.28 -9.60 -7.89
N SER A 105 -8.98 -10.15 -9.07
CA SER A 105 -7.76 -10.94 -9.29
C SER A 105 -6.58 -10.19 -8.68
N THR A 106 -5.71 -10.90 -7.96
CA THR A 106 -4.51 -10.29 -7.39
C THR A 106 -3.80 -9.52 -8.48
N TYR A 107 -3.74 -8.20 -8.32
CA TYR A 107 -3.03 -7.29 -9.21
C TYR A 107 -1.53 -7.47 -8.97
N THR A 108 -1.05 -8.63 -9.38
CA THR A 108 0.34 -9.00 -9.37
C THR A 108 1.07 -8.16 -10.42
N ALA A 109 2.39 -8.08 -10.31
CA ALA A 109 3.20 -7.41 -11.31
C ALA A 109 2.86 -7.93 -12.73
N SER A 110 2.62 -9.23 -12.88
CA SER A 110 2.19 -9.87 -14.14
C SER A 110 0.82 -9.42 -14.66
N ALA A 111 -0.08 -8.95 -13.79
CA ALA A 111 -1.38 -8.41 -14.21
C ALA A 111 -1.22 -7.08 -14.97
N LEU A 112 -0.20 -6.28 -14.62
CA LEU A 112 0.11 -5.01 -15.30
C LEU A 112 0.54 -5.24 -16.75
N ASP A 113 1.44 -6.19 -16.97
CA ASP A 113 1.88 -6.52 -18.33
C ASP A 113 0.75 -7.17 -19.12
N THR A 114 -0.06 -8.02 -18.48
CA THR A 114 -1.24 -8.62 -19.11
C THR A 114 -2.20 -7.54 -19.62
N GLN A 115 -2.45 -6.52 -18.81
CA GLN A 115 -3.32 -5.41 -19.19
C GLN A 115 -2.73 -4.58 -20.33
N SER A 116 -1.44 -4.21 -20.25
CA SER A 116 -0.76 -3.51 -21.35
C SER A 116 -0.85 -4.30 -22.65
N ASN A 117 -0.58 -5.62 -22.59
CA ASN A 117 -0.67 -6.51 -23.75
C ASN A 117 -2.10 -6.64 -24.28
N ASN A 118 -3.12 -6.62 -23.42
CA ASN A 118 -4.51 -6.68 -23.87
C ASN A 118 -4.94 -5.40 -24.60
N ILE A 119 -4.46 -4.22 -24.17
CA ILE A 119 -4.69 -2.96 -24.90
C ILE A 119 -4.02 -3.00 -26.28
N LEU A 120 -2.80 -3.54 -26.38
CA LEU A 120 -2.13 -3.73 -27.67
C LEU A 120 -2.85 -4.73 -28.56
N LYS A 121 -3.37 -5.83 -28.00
CA LYS A 121 -4.21 -6.79 -28.75
C LYS A 121 -5.52 -6.16 -29.24
N MET A 122 -6.12 -5.27 -28.46
CA MET A 122 -7.29 -4.49 -28.90
C MET A 122 -6.96 -3.69 -30.17
N MET A 123 -5.78 -3.06 -30.23
CA MET A 123 -5.29 -2.38 -31.44
C MET A 123 -5.13 -3.34 -32.63
N GLU A 124 -4.49 -4.49 -32.42
CA GLU A 124 -4.31 -5.51 -33.45
C GLU A 124 -5.66 -6.00 -34.00
N ASN A 125 -6.63 -6.25 -33.12
CA ASN A 125 -7.98 -6.70 -33.49
C ASN A 125 -8.73 -5.65 -34.31
N ILE A 126 -8.69 -4.38 -33.89
CA ILE A 126 -9.30 -3.27 -34.62
C ILE A 126 -8.70 -3.15 -36.03
N PHE A 127 -7.37 -3.23 -36.16
CA PHE A 127 -6.71 -3.12 -37.46
C PHE A 127 -6.93 -4.33 -38.35
N ALA A 128 -6.94 -5.54 -37.78
CA ALA A 128 -7.29 -6.75 -38.52
C ALA A 128 -8.75 -6.68 -39.03
N TYR A 129 -9.68 -6.21 -38.21
CA TYR A 129 -11.07 -6.03 -38.60
C TYR A 129 -11.21 -4.96 -39.70
N ALA A 130 -10.55 -3.81 -39.55
CA ALA A 130 -10.53 -2.76 -40.57
C ALA A 130 -9.92 -3.24 -41.90
N ALA A 131 -8.89 -4.10 -41.86
CA ALA A 131 -8.30 -4.70 -43.05
C ALA A 131 -9.24 -5.69 -43.75
N SER A 132 -10.08 -6.40 -42.98
CA SER A 132 -11.02 -7.42 -43.50
C SER A 132 -12.26 -6.87 -44.20
N LEU A 133 -12.58 -5.58 -44.02
CA LEU A 133 -13.73 -4.93 -44.67
C LEU A 133 -13.54 -4.83 -46.19
N ASP A 134 -14.64 -4.75 -46.93
CA ASP A 134 -14.60 -4.67 -48.39
C ASP A 134 -14.09 -3.30 -48.88
N MET A 135 -13.57 -3.23 -50.11
CA MET A 135 -13.03 -2.00 -50.71
C MET A 135 -14.07 -0.89 -50.87
N LEU A 136 -15.36 -1.24 -50.91
CA LEU A 136 -16.48 -0.30 -51.02
C LEU A 136 -16.84 0.35 -49.66
N GLN A 137 -16.37 -0.19 -48.54
CA GLN A 137 -16.64 0.31 -47.18
C GLN A 137 -15.53 1.27 -46.70
N VAL A 138 -15.11 2.20 -47.56
CA VAL A 138 -14.00 3.13 -47.29
C VAL A 138 -14.26 3.99 -46.05
N SER A 139 -15.51 4.45 -45.85
CA SER A 139 -15.91 5.25 -44.68
C SER A 139 -15.72 4.48 -43.37
N ASP A 140 -16.19 3.23 -43.32
CA ASP A 140 -16.11 2.39 -42.12
C ASP A 140 -14.67 2.00 -41.80
N LYS A 141 -13.87 1.70 -42.84
CA LYS A 141 -12.42 1.50 -42.70
C LYS A 141 -11.74 2.72 -42.10
N LEU A 142 -11.99 3.91 -42.66
CA LEU A 142 -11.36 5.14 -42.19
C LEU A 142 -11.76 5.45 -40.74
N MET A 143 -13.04 5.21 -40.39
CA MET A 143 -13.55 5.38 -39.03
C MET A 143 -12.90 4.41 -38.04
N LEU A 144 -12.70 3.14 -38.40
CA LEU A 144 -12.03 2.16 -37.54
C LEU A 144 -10.53 2.45 -37.38
N TYR A 145 -9.84 2.84 -38.45
CA TYR A 145 -8.43 3.22 -38.35
C TYR A 145 -8.23 4.46 -37.49
N ILE A 146 -9.01 5.53 -37.70
CA ILE A 146 -8.82 6.77 -36.94
C ILE A 146 -9.45 6.65 -35.54
N GLY A 147 -10.73 6.31 -35.46
CA GLY A 147 -11.47 6.21 -34.21
C GLY A 147 -10.96 5.11 -33.30
N GLY A 148 -10.62 3.95 -33.86
CA GLY A 148 -10.04 2.84 -33.11
C GLY A 148 -8.65 3.15 -32.59
N THR A 149 -7.80 3.82 -33.38
CA THR A 149 -6.48 4.29 -32.89
C THR A 149 -6.64 5.29 -31.76
N VAL A 150 -7.56 6.26 -31.88
CA VAL A 150 -7.84 7.23 -30.80
C VAL A 150 -8.32 6.50 -29.53
N ALA A 151 -9.22 5.53 -29.65
CA ALA A 151 -9.71 4.75 -28.51
C ALA A 151 -8.58 3.96 -27.82
N VAL A 152 -7.68 3.33 -28.59
CA VAL A 152 -6.50 2.62 -28.06
C VAL A 152 -5.57 3.58 -27.34
N ILE A 153 -5.30 4.76 -27.91
CA ILE A 153 -4.44 5.78 -27.26
C ILE A 153 -5.04 6.22 -25.93
N LEU A 154 -6.36 6.48 -25.89
CA LEU A 154 -7.05 6.86 -24.66
C LEU A 154 -7.03 5.73 -23.62
N ALA A 155 -7.23 4.48 -24.04
CA ALA A 155 -7.10 3.32 -23.15
C ALA A 155 -5.67 3.22 -22.60
N TYR A 156 -4.66 3.31 -23.45
CA TYR A 156 -3.27 3.22 -23.00
C TYR A 156 -2.89 4.38 -22.04
N LEU A 157 -3.37 5.59 -22.30
CA LEU A 157 -3.18 6.75 -21.42
C LEU A 157 -3.86 6.55 -20.06
N PHE A 158 -5.09 6.04 -20.04
CA PHE A 158 -5.77 5.69 -18.79
C PHE A 158 -5.00 4.63 -18.00
N PHE A 159 -4.48 3.59 -18.68
CA PHE A 159 -3.65 2.56 -18.06
C PHE A 159 -2.40 3.16 -17.38
N LEU A 160 -1.66 4.02 -18.09
CA LEU A 160 -0.47 4.66 -17.55
C LEU A 160 -0.77 5.50 -16.30
N ILE A 161 -1.90 6.23 -16.31
CA ILE A 161 -2.35 7.02 -15.16
C ILE A 161 -2.68 6.11 -13.97
N THR A 162 -3.49 5.08 -14.16
CA THR A 162 -3.85 4.12 -13.10
C THR A 162 -2.61 3.43 -12.53
N PHE A 163 -1.68 3.02 -13.40
CA PHE A 163 -0.42 2.42 -12.99
C PHE A 163 0.45 3.37 -12.16
N ALA A 164 0.62 4.62 -12.60
CA ALA A 164 1.41 5.61 -11.87
C ALA A 164 0.83 5.88 -10.47
N TYR A 165 -0.49 6.06 -10.36
CA TYR A 165 -1.14 6.28 -9.07
C TYR A 165 -1.12 5.03 -8.17
N TYR A 166 -1.24 3.83 -8.73
CA TYR A 166 -1.03 2.58 -7.99
C TYR A 166 0.36 2.54 -7.33
N LEU A 167 1.42 2.86 -8.11
CA LEU A 167 2.78 2.89 -7.58
C LEU A 167 2.93 3.94 -6.49
N ILE A 168 2.46 5.17 -6.72
CA ILE A 168 2.54 6.25 -5.73
C ILE A 168 1.86 5.85 -4.43
N ALA A 169 0.66 5.28 -4.48
CA ALA A 169 -0.07 4.83 -3.29
C ALA A 169 0.70 3.74 -2.52
N LYS A 170 1.26 2.77 -3.23
CA LYS A 170 2.01 1.66 -2.61
C LYS A 170 3.36 2.10 -2.04
N LEU A 171 4.05 3.02 -2.70
CA LEU A 171 5.27 3.66 -2.16
C LEU A 171 4.96 4.53 -0.94
N SER A 172 3.81 5.21 -0.93
CA SER A 172 3.36 6.02 0.22
C SER A 172 3.06 5.14 1.43
N LEU A 173 2.38 4.00 1.23
CA LEU A 173 2.17 2.98 2.25
C LEU A 173 3.53 2.50 2.82
N ALA A 174 4.49 2.19 1.95
CA ALA A 174 5.83 1.82 2.35
C ALA A 174 6.47 2.86 3.29
N MET A 175 6.42 4.14 2.92
CA MET A 175 6.99 5.22 3.74
C MET A 175 6.32 5.35 5.10
N VAL A 176 4.98 5.22 5.17
CA VAL A 176 4.23 5.24 6.43
C VAL A 176 4.62 4.06 7.32
N ILE A 177 4.89 2.89 6.75
CA ILE A 177 5.38 1.72 7.49
C ILE A 177 6.81 1.95 8.01
N VAL A 178 7.71 2.61 7.28
CA VAL A 178 9.08 2.87 7.77
C VAL A 178 9.09 3.67 9.08
N ILE A 179 8.23 4.68 9.16
CA ILE A 179 8.16 5.59 10.32
C ILE A 179 7.26 5.06 11.44
N GLY A 180 6.58 3.93 11.23
CA GLY A 180 5.62 3.37 12.19
C GLY A 180 6.12 3.10 13.61
N PRO A 181 7.40 2.72 13.87
CA PRO A 181 7.88 2.55 15.24
C PRO A 181 7.71 3.81 16.10
N MET A 182 7.84 4.98 15.49
CA MET A 182 7.67 6.28 16.16
C MET A 182 6.23 6.52 16.58
N PHE A 183 5.28 6.21 15.70
CA PHE A 183 3.84 6.38 15.95
C PHE A 183 3.29 5.32 16.91
N ILE A 184 3.79 4.08 16.85
CA ILE A 184 3.44 3.07 17.85
C ILE A 184 4.04 3.47 19.20
N GLY A 185 5.30 3.90 19.24
CA GLY A 185 5.95 4.39 20.46
C GLY A 185 5.19 5.54 21.12
N SER A 186 4.61 6.46 20.33
CA SER A 186 3.81 7.58 20.85
C SER A 186 2.54 7.13 21.57
N MET A 187 2.09 5.88 21.40
CA MET A 187 0.95 5.34 22.14
C MET A 187 1.24 5.09 23.62
N LEU A 188 2.52 5.05 24.02
CA LEU A 188 2.92 4.93 25.43
C LEU A 188 2.36 6.07 26.28
N PHE A 189 2.33 7.28 25.72
CA PHE A 189 1.89 8.48 26.42
C PHE A 189 0.43 8.79 26.09
N PRO A 190 -0.45 8.99 27.09
CA PRO A 190 -1.86 9.30 26.85
C PRO A 190 -2.08 10.49 25.91
N ALA A 191 -1.26 11.53 26.01
CA ALA A 191 -1.37 12.75 25.21
C ALA A 191 -1.08 12.54 23.70
N THR A 192 -0.27 11.53 23.34
CA THR A 192 0.16 11.29 21.94
C THR A 192 -0.39 10.00 21.34
N ARG A 193 -1.32 9.31 22.03
CA ARG A 193 -2.00 8.11 21.52
C ARG A 193 -2.74 8.35 20.20
N GLN A 194 -3.31 9.53 20.04
CA GLN A 194 -4.04 9.88 18.82
C GLN A 194 -3.15 9.78 17.57
N TRP A 195 -1.85 10.06 17.68
CA TRP A 195 -0.94 10.00 16.54
C TRP A 195 -0.76 8.56 16.04
N GLY A 196 -0.61 7.61 16.96
CA GLY A 196 -0.59 6.19 16.63
C GLY A 196 -1.89 5.71 16.00
N MET A 197 -3.05 6.17 16.51
CA MET A 197 -4.35 5.83 15.92
C MET A 197 -4.50 6.40 14.51
N ASN A 198 -4.09 7.65 14.30
CA ASN A 198 -4.09 8.29 12.99
C ASN A 198 -3.15 7.57 12.00
N TRP A 199 -2.00 7.08 12.48
CA TRP A 199 -1.07 6.30 11.67
C TRP A 199 -1.68 4.97 11.19
N ILE A 200 -2.39 4.24 12.05
CA ILE A 200 -3.17 3.06 11.64
C ILE A 200 -4.21 3.46 10.57
N GLY A 201 -4.89 4.58 10.78
CA GLY A 201 -5.83 5.13 9.81
C GLY A 201 -5.20 5.43 8.45
N GLN A 202 -3.97 5.97 8.42
CA GLN A 202 -3.24 6.21 7.17
C GLN A 202 -2.88 4.91 6.45
N ILE A 203 -2.44 3.87 7.17
CA ILE A 203 -2.16 2.56 6.58
C ILE A 203 -3.41 2.00 5.90
N LEU A 204 -4.56 2.05 6.59
CA LEU A 204 -5.84 1.61 6.03
C LEU A 204 -6.23 2.44 4.80
N ASN A 205 -6.08 3.76 4.88
CA ASN A 205 -6.41 4.66 3.78
C ASN A 205 -5.59 4.36 2.51
N TYR A 206 -4.27 4.22 2.63
CA TYR A 206 -3.42 3.86 1.49
C TYR A 206 -3.72 2.45 0.99
N SER A 207 -4.00 1.51 1.89
CA SER A 207 -4.34 0.13 1.48
C SER A 207 -5.62 0.07 0.66
N VAL A 208 -6.67 0.75 1.11
CA VAL A 208 -7.93 0.86 0.35
C VAL A 208 -7.72 1.60 -0.97
N THR A 209 -6.90 2.65 -0.97
CA THR A 209 -6.57 3.39 -2.19
C THR A 209 -5.86 2.51 -3.22
N VAL A 210 -4.90 1.68 -2.80
CA VAL A 210 -4.24 0.69 -3.66
C VAL A 210 -5.28 -0.27 -4.24
N VAL A 211 -6.19 -0.81 -3.41
CA VAL A 211 -7.27 -1.69 -3.83
C VAL A 211 -8.16 -1.02 -4.90
N PHE A 212 -8.48 0.26 -4.75
CA PHE A 212 -9.27 0.98 -5.76
C PHE A 212 -8.55 1.08 -7.11
N TYR A 213 -7.24 1.36 -7.13
CA TYR A 213 -6.51 1.36 -8.40
C TYR A 213 -6.40 -0.03 -9.04
N VAL A 214 -6.29 -1.07 -8.22
CA VAL A 214 -6.38 -2.46 -8.67
C VAL A 214 -7.72 -2.74 -9.35
N ILE A 215 -8.84 -2.34 -8.72
CA ILE A 215 -10.18 -2.51 -9.28
C ILE A 215 -10.34 -1.75 -10.60
N LEU A 216 -9.92 -0.48 -10.65
CA LEU A 216 -9.99 0.33 -11.87
C LEU A 216 -9.20 -0.31 -13.02
N GLY A 217 -8.03 -0.83 -12.71
CA GLY A 217 -7.21 -1.54 -13.67
C GLY A 217 -7.82 -2.86 -14.14
N ALA A 218 -8.48 -3.61 -13.25
CA ALA A 218 -9.22 -4.82 -13.62
C ALA A 218 -10.39 -4.50 -14.56
N LEU A 219 -11.19 -3.46 -14.25
CA LEU A 219 -12.31 -3.02 -15.08
C LEU A 219 -11.86 -2.61 -16.49
N GLN A 220 -10.74 -1.89 -16.59
CA GLN A 220 -10.16 -1.54 -17.88
C GLN A 220 -9.71 -2.78 -18.66
N ASN A 221 -9.11 -3.74 -17.98
CA ASN A 221 -8.66 -4.99 -18.59
C ASN A 221 -9.85 -5.78 -19.18
N ASP A 222 -10.98 -5.83 -18.48
CA ASP A 222 -12.20 -6.47 -18.96
C ASP A 222 -12.78 -5.74 -20.18
N PHE A 223 -12.76 -4.41 -20.18
CA PHE A 223 -13.16 -3.60 -21.33
C PHE A 223 -12.31 -3.90 -22.57
N SER A 224 -10.98 -3.99 -22.40
CA SER A 224 -10.02 -4.20 -23.49
C SER A 224 -10.02 -5.64 -24.03
N ARG A 225 -10.64 -6.59 -23.32
CA ARG A 225 -10.81 -7.98 -23.76
C ARG A 225 -12.12 -8.19 -24.52
N THR A 226 -13.13 -7.38 -24.22
CA THR A 226 -14.50 -7.58 -24.73
C THR A 226 -14.76 -6.82 -26.04
N ASN A 227 -14.04 -5.71 -26.26
CA ASN A 227 -14.13 -4.87 -27.46
C ASN A 227 -12.79 -4.86 -28.19
#